data_AF-A0A9E7ENZ7-F1
#
_entry.id   AF-A0A9E7ENZ7-F1
#
_cell.length_a   1.000
_cell.length_b   1.000
_cell.length_c   1.000
_cell.angle_alpha   90.00
_cell.angle_beta   90.00
_cell.angle_gamma   90.00
#
_symmetry.space_group_name_H-M   'P 1'
#
loop_
_entity.id
_entity.type
_entity.pdbx_description
1 polymer ?
#
loop_
_entity_poly.entity_id
_entity_poly.type
_entity_poly.pdbx_seq_one_letter_code
_entity_poly.pdbx_strand_id
1 'polypeptide(L)'
;MLVCQALLTGDELLSDLFPFKEIENGLIWEVEGKWVVKGAIDVDIGANPSAEGGEEDESVDDSVVKVVDIVDTFRLQEQPSFNKKQFVTYMKHYIKLLMPKLEAEKQELFKKHIEQATKFLLSMLSDLQL
;
A
#
# COMPACT_ATOMS: atom_id res chain seq x y z
N MET A 1 7.06 -15.86 9.61
CA MET A 1 6.59 -14.73 8.81
C MET A 1 5.40 -15.21 8.01
N LEU A 2 4.21 -14.76 8.39
CA LEU A 2 2.99 -14.91 7.62
C LEU A 2 2.86 -13.71 6.68
N VAL A 3 2.66 -13.98 5.39
CA VAL A 3 2.42 -12.94 4.39
C VAL A 3 0.92 -12.93 4.07
N CYS A 4 0.32 -11.75 4.16
CA CYS A 4 -1.08 -11.52 3.86
C CYS A 4 -1.24 -11.22 2.38
N GLN A 5 -1.95 -12.12 1.70
CA GLN A 5 -2.19 -12.05 0.26
C GLN A 5 -3.61 -11.55 -0.02
N ALA A 6 -3.74 -10.64 -0.99
CA ALA A 6 -5.02 -10.16 -1.46
C ALA A 6 -5.82 -11.29 -2.11
N LEU A 7 -7.03 -11.55 -1.62
CA LEU A 7 -7.87 -12.65 -2.12
C LEU A 7 -8.27 -12.49 -3.60
N LEU A 8 -8.34 -11.25 -4.10
CA LEU A 8 -8.76 -10.97 -5.47
C LEU A 8 -7.62 -11.05 -6.50
N THR A 9 -6.42 -10.56 -6.16
CA THR A 9 -5.31 -10.44 -7.10
C THR A 9 -4.20 -11.45 -6.85
N GLY A 10 -4.05 -11.92 -5.61
CA GLY A 10 -2.91 -12.72 -5.20
C GLY A 10 -1.67 -11.90 -4.85
N ASP A 11 -1.76 -10.57 -4.80
CA ASP A 11 -0.61 -9.74 -4.43
C ASP A 11 -0.35 -9.77 -2.92
N GLU A 12 0.92 -9.71 -2.53
CA GLU A 12 1.34 -9.61 -1.13
C GLU A 12 1.21 -8.16 -0.66
N LEU A 13 0.48 -7.92 0.44
CA LEU A 13 0.18 -6.57 0.91
C LEU A 13 0.80 -6.23 2.27
N LEU A 14 1.05 -7.24 3.10
CA LEU A 14 1.41 -7.10 4.51
C LEU A 14 2.08 -8.39 5.00
N SER A 15 2.84 -8.31 6.10
CA SER A 15 3.21 -9.49 6.88
C SER A 15 3.00 -9.26 8.38
N ASP A 16 3.01 -10.35 9.15
CA ASP A 16 2.97 -10.35 10.61
C ASP A 16 4.16 -9.64 11.29
N LEU A 17 5.15 -9.18 10.53
CA LEU A 17 6.26 -8.37 11.04
C LEU A 17 5.89 -6.91 11.28
N PHE A 18 4.81 -6.43 10.66
CA PHE A 18 4.36 -5.05 10.83
C PHE A 18 3.26 -4.99 11.89
N PRO A 19 3.34 -4.09 12.88
CA PRO A 19 2.27 -3.93 13.86
C PRO A 19 0.98 -3.48 13.16
N PHE A 20 -0.11 -4.20 13.41
CA PHE A 20 -1.43 -3.81 12.93
C PHE A 20 -2.49 -4.05 13.98
N LYS A 21 -3.61 -3.34 13.84
CA LYS A 21 -4.81 -3.54 14.66
C LYS A 21 -6.03 -3.69 13.78
N GLU A 22 -7.00 -4.47 14.27
CA GLU A 22 -8.29 -4.60 13.61
C GLU A 22 -9.22 -3.46 14.02
N ILE A 23 -9.83 -2.82 13.03
CA ILE A 23 -10.84 -1.76 13.22
C ILE A 23 -12.10 -2.11 12.41
N GLU A 24 -13.18 -1.34 12.61
CA GLU A 24 -14.46 -1.54 11.93
C GLU A 24 -14.96 -3.00 11.98
N ASN A 25 -15.00 -3.56 13.19
CA ASN A 25 -15.46 -4.93 13.46
C ASN A 25 -14.64 -6.02 12.74
N GLY A 26 -13.33 -5.82 12.57
CA GLY A 26 -12.46 -6.80 11.93
C GLY A 26 -12.43 -6.72 10.40
N LEU A 27 -13.01 -5.66 9.81
CA LEU A 27 -13.07 -5.51 8.35
C LEU A 27 -11.84 -4.82 7.78
N ILE A 28 -11.13 -4.06 8.60
CA ILE A 28 -9.98 -3.25 8.20
C ILE A 28 -8.84 -3.52 9.17
N TRP A 29 -7.64 -3.70 8.63
CA TRP A 29 -6.40 -3.67 9.39
C TRP A 29 -5.75 -2.31 9.20
N GLU A 30 -5.55 -1.58 10.30
CA GLU A 30 -4.73 -0.38 10.32
C GLU A 30 -3.30 -0.77 10.68
N VAL A 31 -2.35 -0.45 9.81
CA VAL A 31 -0.95 -0.88 9.92
C VAL A 31 -0.06 0.31 10.23
N GLU A 32 0.80 0.18 11.23
CA GLU A 32 1.78 1.20 11.60
C GLU A 32 3.03 1.10 10.71
N GLY A 33 3.25 2.12 9.89
CA GLY A 33 4.45 2.27 9.07
C GLY A 33 5.46 3.24 9.69
N LYS A 34 6.75 3.05 9.39
CA LYS A 34 7.84 3.91 9.83
C LYS A 34 8.54 4.54 8.63
N TRP A 35 8.87 5.83 8.75
CA TRP A 35 9.71 6.49 7.77
C TRP A 35 11.14 5.96 7.86
N VAL A 36 11.65 5.46 6.74
CA VAL A 36 13.03 4.98 6.58
C VAL A 36 13.71 5.74 5.45
N VAL A 37 15.01 5.95 5.60
CA VAL A 37 15.85 6.53 4.55
C VAL A 37 16.33 5.39 3.65
N LYS A 38 16.00 5.46 2.37
CA LYS A 38 16.58 4.61 1.35
C LYS A 38 17.86 5.31 0.88
N GLY A 39 19.02 4.75 1.26
CA GLY A 39 20.30 5.17 0.71
C GLY A 39 20.38 4.77 -0.76
N ALA A 40 21.15 5.52 -1.56
CA ALA A 40 21.37 5.23 -2.97
C ALA A 40 21.78 3.75 -3.13
N ILE A 41 20.90 2.95 -3.71
CA ILE A 41 21.34 1.71 -4.34
C ILE A 41 22.01 2.22 -5.61
N ASP A 42 23.33 2.27 -5.60
CA ASP A 42 24.13 2.42 -6.80
C ASP A 42 23.85 1.16 -7.64
N VAL A 43 22.79 1.23 -8.45
CA VAL A 43 22.53 0.21 -9.46
C VAL A 43 23.49 0.54 -10.59
N ASP A 44 24.75 0.12 -10.44
CA ASP A 44 25.71 0.03 -11.53
C ASP A 44 25.19 -1.02 -12.52
N ILE A 45 24.21 -0.63 -13.34
CA ILE A 45 23.83 -1.35 -14.55
C ILE A 45 24.99 -1.10 -15.52
N GLY A 46 26.09 -1.80 -15.29
CA GLY A 46 27.36 -1.66 -15.99
C GLY A 46 27.17 -1.65 -17.50
N ALA A 47 27.06 -0.45 -18.06
CA ALA A 47 26.93 -0.21 -19.48
C ALA A 47 27.77 1.01 -19.88
N ASN A 48 29.05 0.69 -20.15
CA ASN A 48 29.97 1.32 -21.10
C ASN A 48 31.08 2.23 -20.53
N PRO A 49 32.31 1.71 -20.32
CA PRO A 49 33.48 2.52 -20.01
C PRO A 49 34.11 3.02 -21.31
N SER A 50 33.69 4.19 -21.79
CA SER A 50 34.44 4.88 -22.84
C SER A 50 34.11 6.37 -22.89
N ALA A 51 34.80 7.17 -22.06
CA ALA A 51 35.48 8.41 -22.48
C ALA A 51 35.99 9.18 -21.26
N GLU A 52 37.27 9.54 -21.31
CA GLU A 52 38.01 10.40 -20.40
C GLU A 52 37.40 11.82 -20.27
N GLY A 53 37.59 12.45 -19.11
CA GLY A 53 37.39 13.89 -18.91
C GLY A 53 37.07 14.22 -17.46
N GLY A 54 38.07 14.70 -16.72
CA GLY A 54 37.96 14.98 -15.29
C GLY A 54 37.13 16.23 -14.96
N GLU A 55 36.66 16.28 -13.72
CA GLU A 55 36.89 17.34 -12.73
C GLU A 55 36.12 16.96 -11.45
N GLU A 56 36.79 17.13 -10.31
CA GLU A 56 36.22 16.95 -8.98
C GLU A 56 35.13 18.02 -8.78
N ASP A 57 33.86 17.60 -8.70
CA ASP A 57 32.79 18.44 -8.18
C ASP A 57 32.07 17.67 -7.07
N GLU A 58 31.93 18.35 -5.93
CA GLU A 58 31.29 17.87 -4.70
C GLU A 58 29.87 17.39 -5.01
N SER A 59 29.75 16.10 -5.32
CA SER A 59 28.47 15.43 -5.53
C SER A 59 27.80 15.27 -4.16
N VAL A 60 27.07 16.31 -3.74
CA VAL A 60 26.14 16.22 -2.63
C VAL A 60 25.20 15.05 -2.94
N ASP A 61 25.23 14.00 -2.11
CA ASP A 61 24.37 12.82 -2.22
C ASP A 61 22.91 13.24 -1.97
N ASP A 62 22.27 13.80 -3.01
CA ASP A 62 20.88 14.26 -3.04
C ASP A 62 19.90 13.07 -3.19
N SER A 63 20.42 11.85 -3.11
CA SER A 63 19.71 10.59 -3.38
C SER A 63 19.05 9.98 -2.14
N VAL A 64 18.91 10.74 -1.05
CA VAL A 64 18.25 10.28 0.19
C VAL A 64 16.73 10.35 0.02
N VAL A 65 16.14 9.26 -0.50
CA VAL A 65 14.69 9.14 -0.61
C VAL A 65 14.14 8.58 0.69
N LYS A 66 13.28 9.33 1.37
CA LYS A 66 12.52 8.84 2.52
C LYS A 66 11.27 8.12 2.03
N VAL A 67 11.08 6.88 2.49
CA VAL A 67 9.91 6.03 2.16
C VAL A 67 9.34 5.43 3.44
N VAL A 68 8.07 5.04 3.41
CA VAL A 68 7.50 4.24 4.50
C VAL A 68 7.96 2.78 4.33
N ASP A 69 8.47 2.18 5.39
CA ASP A 69 9.05 0.83 5.40
C ASP A 69 8.14 -0.24 4.78
N ILE A 70 6.86 -0.27 5.14
CA ILE A 70 5.89 -1.22 4.59
C ILE A 70 5.64 -0.98 3.09
N VAL A 71 5.60 0.28 2.66
CA VAL A 71 5.42 0.66 1.26
C VAL A 71 6.60 0.17 0.42
N ASP A 72 7.83 0.34 0.91
CA ASP A 72 9.03 -0.13 0.23
C ASP A 72 9.13 -1.67 0.24
N THR A 73 8.83 -2.31 1.37
CA THR A 73 8.94 -3.76 1.56
C THR A 73 8.02 -4.52 0.60
N PHE A 74 6.76 -4.11 0.49
CA PHE A 74 5.77 -4.74 -0.41
C PHE A 74 5.65 -4.05 -1.77
N ARG A 75 6.51 -3.05 -2.04
CA ARG A 75 6.49 -2.25 -3.28
C ARG A 75 5.12 -1.67 -3.60
N LEU A 76 4.40 -1.24 -2.56
CA LEU A 76 3.03 -0.73 -2.69
C LEU A 76 3.03 0.52 -3.57
N GLN A 77 2.03 0.61 -4.46
CA GLN A 77 1.89 1.72 -5.38
C GLN A 77 0.76 2.63 -4.92
N GLU A 78 1.07 3.92 -4.82
CA GLU A 78 0.06 4.93 -4.53
C GLU A 78 -0.99 4.96 -5.64
N GLN A 79 -2.27 5.04 -5.23
CA GLN A 79 -3.38 5.17 -6.16
C GLN A 79 -3.76 6.64 -6.34
N PRO A 80 -4.23 7.04 -7.53
CA PRO A 80 -4.76 8.38 -7.74
C PRO A 80 -5.89 8.71 -6.75
N SER A 81 -5.94 9.97 -6.33
CA SER A 81 -6.99 10.46 -5.43
C SER A 81 -8.39 10.22 -6.01
N PHE A 82 -9.25 9.62 -5.21
CA PHE A 82 -10.66 9.43 -5.51
C PHE A 82 -11.49 10.62 -5.01
N ASN A 83 -12.42 11.11 -5.84
CA ASN A 83 -13.55 11.84 -5.30
C ASN A 83 -14.57 10.87 -4.65
N LYS A 84 -15.46 11.41 -3.80
CA LYS A 84 -16.48 10.62 -3.07
C LYS A 84 -17.31 9.71 -3.98
N LYS A 85 -17.70 10.17 -5.17
CA LYS A 85 -18.53 9.38 -6.11
C LYS A 85 -17.72 8.24 -6.73
N GLN A 86 -16.47 8.49 -7.10
CA GLN A 86 -15.57 7.47 -7.63
C GLN A 86 -15.29 6.41 -6.57
N PHE A 87 -14.99 6.82 -5.33
CA PHE A 87 -14.73 5.89 -4.22
C PHE A 87 -15.93 4.96 -3.97
N VAL A 88 -17.14 5.52 -3.84
CA VAL A 88 -18.35 4.70 -3.63
C VAL A 88 -18.62 3.76 -4.81
N THR A 89 -18.37 4.21 -6.04
CA THR A 89 -18.51 3.37 -7.24
C THR A 89 -17.52 2.22 -7.23
N TYR A 90 -16.25 2.49 -6.90
CA TYR A 90 -15.20 1.49 -6.79
C TYR A 90 -15.52 0.48 -5.68
N MET A 91 -15.87 0.94 -4.48
CA MET A 91 -16.23 0.06 -3.37
C MET A 91 -17.39 -0.87 -3.70
N LYS A 92 -18.42 -0.38 -4.39
CA LYS A 92 -19.53 -1.24 -4.87
C LYS A 92 -19.04 -2.33 -5.83
N HIS A 93 -18.09 -2.01 -6.71
CA HIS A 93 -17.51 -2.99 -7.61
C HIS A 93 -16.64 -4.01 -6.85
N TYR A 94 -15.76 -3.52 -5.96
CA TYR A 94 -14.91 -4.35 -5.10
C TYR A 94 -15.74 -5.34 -4.27
N ILE A 95 -16.80 -4.88 -3.60
CA ILE A 95 -17.70 -5.72 -2.80
C ILE A 95 -18.33 -6.82 -3.66
N LYS A 96 -18.77 -6.50 -4.88
CA LYS A 96 -19.35 -7.48 -5.82
C LYS A 96 -18.35 -8.56 -6.23
N LEU A 97 -17.07 -8.21 -6.38
CA LEU A 97 -16.02 -9.16 -6.73
C LEU A 97 -15.59 -10.01 -5.53
N LEU A 98 -15.49 -9.41 -4.35
CA LEU A 98 -15.01 -10.08 -3.14
C LEU A 98 -16.05 -11.04 -2.56
N MET A 99 -17.32 -10.64 -2.49
CA MET A 99 -18.39 -11.42 -1.87
C MET A 99 -18.42 -12.91 -2.29
N PRO A 100 -18.40 -13.27 -3.60
CA PRO A 100 -18.44 -14.67 -4.01
C PRO A 100 -17.16 -15.46 -3.70
N LYS A 101 -16.05 -14.79 -3.34
CA LYS A 101 -14.78 -15.44 -2.98
C LYS A 101 -14.68 -15.77 -1.49
N LEU A 102 -15.54 -15.19 -0.66
CA LEU A 102 -15.56 -15.43 0.78
C LEU A 102 -16.30 -16.73 1.12
N GLU A 103 -15.83 -17.42 2.16
CA GLU A 103 -16.55 -18.54 2.78
C GLU A 103 -17.88 -18.06 3.40
N ALA A 104 -18.86 -18.96 3.56
CA ALA A 104 -20.21 -18.60 3.98
C ALA A 104 -20.25 -17.79 5.30
N GLU A 105 -19.51 -18.22 6.32
CA GLU A 105 -19.44 -17.53 7.61
C GLU A 105 -18.85 -16.11 7.47
N LYS A 106 -17.78 -15.98 6.68
CA LYS A 106 -17.14 -14.68 6.39
C LYS A 106 -18.05 -13.78 5.54
N GLN A 107 -18.87 -14.33 4.65
CA GLN A 107 -19.83 -13.54 3.89
C GLN A 107 -20.88 -12.88 4.80
N GLU A 108 -21.37 -13.60 5.82
CA GLU A 108 -22.36 -13.04 6.76
C GLU A 108 -21.77 -11.89 7.56
N LEU A 109 -20.57 -12.09 8.12
CA LEU A 109 -19.84 -11.05 8.85
C LEU A 109 -19.55 -9.85 7.93
N PHE A 110 -19.05 -10.11 6.72
CA PHE A 110 -18.73 -9.06 5.75
C PHE A 110 -19.97 -8.25 5.37
N LYS A 111 -21.10 -8.89 5.02
CA LYS A 111 -22.37 -8.20 4.69
C LYS A 111 -22.85 -7.32 5.83
N LYS A 112 -22.70 -7.76 7.08
CA LYS A 112 -23.16 -7.04 8.26
C LYS A 112 -22.36 -5.76 8.52
N HIS A 113 -21.07 -5.76 8.24
CA HIS A 113 -20.16 -4.69 8.67
C HIS A 113 -19.57 -3.83 7.53
N ILE A 114 -19.61 -4.31 6.27
CA ILE A 114 -18.98 -3.60 5.15
C ILE A 114 -19.57 -2.22 4.86
N GLU A 115 -20.86 -2.00 5.13
CA GLU A 115 -21.48 -0.68 4.95
C GLU A 115 -20.86 0.36 5.89
N GLN A 116 -20.69 -0.01 7.16
CA GLN A 116 -20.08 0.85 8.16
C GLN A 116 -18.61 1.12 7.82
N ALA A 117 -17.84 0.06 7.51
CA ALA A 117 -16.45 0.18 7.09
C ALA A 117 -16.28 1.09 5.86
N THR A 118 -17.19 0.99 4.87
CA THR A 118 -17.17 1.86 3.69
C THR A 118 -17.45 3.32 4.04
N LYS A 119 -18.37 3.58 4.97
CA LYS A 119 -18.67 4.94 5.46
C LYS A 119 -17.50 5.52 6.26
N PHE A 120 -16.84 4.71 7.08
CA PHE A 120 -15.65 5.10 7.81
C PHE A 120 -14.53 5.55 6.86
N LEU A 121 -14.18 4.72 5.88
CA LEU A 121 -13.17 5.08 4.86
C LEU A 121 -13.57 6.32 4.06
N LEU A 122 -14.84 6.46 3.69
CA LEU A 122 -15.34 7.63 2.98
C LEU A 122 -15.21 8.93 3.80
N SER A 123 -15.32 8.84 5.14
CA SER A 123 -15.19 10.00 6.03
C SER A 123 -13.75 10.50 6.14
N MET A 124 -12.77 9.61 5.99
CA MET A 124 -11.33 9.91 6.05
C MET A 124 -10.69 10.00 4.66
N LEU A 125 -11.48 10.08 3.59
CA LEU A 125 -10.97 9.98 2.21
C LEU A 125 -9.91 11.04 1.88
N SER A 126 -9.99 12.23 2.50
CA SER A 126 -8.98 13.29 2.37
C SER A 126 -7.68 12.99 3.11
N ASP A 127 -7.72 12.17 4.16
CA ASP A 127 -6.57 11.86 5.01
C ASP A 127 -5.82 10.62 4.49
N LEU A 128 -6.50 9.79 3.68
CA LEU A 128 -5.96 8.60 3.02
C LEU A 128 -5.28 8.90 1.68
N GLN A 129 -5.35 10.14 1.20
CA GLN A 129 -4.78 10.60 -0.06
C GLN A 129 -3.70 11.62 0.26
N LEU A 130 -2.45 11.38 -0.18
CA LEU A 130 -1.37 12.36 -0.06
C LEU A 130 -1.53 13.48 -1.11
#